data_AF-A0A0L0S483-F1
#
_entry.id   AF-A0A0L0S483-F1
#
_cell.length_a   1.000
_cell.length_b   1.000
_cell.length_c   1.000
_cell.angle_alpha   90.00
_cell.angle_beta   90.00
_cell.angle_gamma   90.00
#
_symmetry.space_group_name_H-M   'P 1'
#
loop_
_entity.id
_entity.type
_entity.pdbx_description
1 polymer ?
#
loop_
_entity_poly.entity_id
_entity_poly.type
_entity_poly.pdbx_seq_one_letter_code
_entity_poly.pdbx_strand_id
1 'polypeptide(L)'
;MTSNSTQSLPLWVQVEVATYGSSDAAATMAICLLTSVVIGVYCVRAMLASKAVWYHAGIALTTLPLFINNVAYFAVIFGTPLAMNVYEVLQVVSPVMTSVFVFCLTLERFKVFSVSGLARWFTPRVQTRMVAFTTTLLFVGLALIAWSYMGTLTMTDPIPTSIFRQRIMTFVVGTCSIGDLAITVIIFRLVLRIRSQVLVPSNDHYMPPSGRNSLTPLPPTAASKAELVAASVPSSTPSLPARQAMTRSPLTTSRALRANPRAQQLVRRLLVSLVTMFVLMVVGILIFPFATIYLENCIAYLTVHLYILVSMIQWVYTVDLVNLRRSSTTGNTSGPSHGAKQQHRGSRGHS
;
A
#
# COMPACT_ATOMS: atom_id res chain seq x y z
N MET A 1 37.65 -31.38 -38.33
CA MET A 1 36.42 -30.67 -38.71
C MET A 1 35.23 -31.53 -38.29
N THR A 2 34.80 -31.41 -37.04
CA THR A 2 33.60 -32.07 -36.54
C THR A 2 32.40 -31.36 -37.14
N SER A 3 31.67 -32.05 -38.01
CA SER A 3 30.36 -31.59 -38.48
C SER A 3 29.46 -31.45 -37.25
N ASN A 4 29.28 -30.22 -36.78
CA ASN A 4 28.22 -29.89 -35.83
C ASN A 4 26.91 -30.18 -36.55
N SER A 5 26.41 -31.40 -36.38
CA SER A 5 25.04 -31.76 -36.70
C SER A 5 24.17 -30.84 -35.84
N THR A 6 23.72 -29.74 -36.43
CA THR A 6 22.65 -28.90 -35.90
C THR A 6 21.45 -29.82 -35.74
N GLN A 7 21.30 -30.40 -34.53
CA GLN A 7 20.08 -31.08 -34.15
C GLN A 7 18.98 -30.06 -34.31
N SER A 8 18.16 -30.23 -35.36
CA SER A 8 17.00 -29.39 -35.58
C SER A 8 16.12 -29.49 -34.34
N LEU A 9 15.87 -28.36 -33.69
CA LEU A 9 14.95 -28.30 -32.57
C LEU A 9 13.60 -28.92 -32.96
N PRO A 10 12.89 -29.57 -32.03
CA PRO A 10 11.55 -30.09 -32.28
C PRO A 10 10.64 -29.03 -32.90
N LEU A 11 9.77 -29.42 -33.83
CA LEU A 11 8.89 -28.49 -34.58
C LEU A 11 8.08 -27.57 -33.64
N TRP A 12 7.59 -28.12 -32.53
CA TRP A 12 6.82 -27.36 -31.54
C TRP A 12 7.64 -26.23 -30.89
N VAL A 13 8.91 -26.49 -30.57
CA VAL A 13 9.85 -25.48 -30.05
C VAL A 13 10.06 -24.37 -31.09
N GLN A 14 10.16 -24.71 -32.38
CA GLN A 14 10.34 -23.71 -33.43
C GLN A 14 9.13 -22.79 -33.58
N VAL A 15 7.91 -23.35 -33.53
CA VAL A 15 6.65 -22.59 -33.62
C VAL A 15 6.48 -21.66 -32.42
N GLU A 16 6.79 -22.15 -31.22
CA GLU A 16 6.68 -21.36 -30.00
C GLU A 16 7.77 -20.29 -29.92
N VAL A 17 9.02 -20.58 -30.27
CA VAL A 17 10.09 -19.57 -30.36
C VAL A 17 9.73 -18.49 -31.38
N ALA A 18 9.10 -18.83 -32.51
CA ALA A 18 8.62 -17.85 -33.47
C ALA A 18 7.51 -16.95 -32.87
N THR A 19 6.66 -17.51 -32.00
CA THR A 19 5.59 -16.77 -31.30
C THR A 19 6.17 -15.84 -30.23
N TYR A 20 7.10 -16.34 -29.42
CA TYR A 20 7.80 -15.59 -28.39
C TYR A 20 8.75 -14.52 -28.96
N GLY A 21 9.27 -14.77 -30.16
CA GLY A 21 10.23 -13.91 -30.86
C GLY A 21 9.62 -12.74 -31.62
N SER A 22 8.31 -12.49 -31.51
CA SER A 22 7.71 -11.28 -32.10
C SER A 22 8.38 -10.02 -31.53
N SER A 23 8.74 -9.08 -32.43
CA SER A 23 9.48 -7.87 -32.06
C SER A 23 8.79 -7.07 -30.95
N ASP A 24 7.47 -7.00 -30.99
CA ASP A 24 6.66 -6.21 -30.09
C ASP A 24 6.62 -6.83 -28.68
N ALA A 25 6.53 -8.16 -28.60
CA ALA A 25 6.56 -8.86 -27.32
C ALA A 25 7.96 -8.81 -26.70
N ALA A 26 9.00 -8.98 -27.51
CA ALA A 26 10.39 -8.85 -27.06
C ALA A 26 10.69 -7.44 -26.51
N ALA A 27 10.25 -6.40 -27.22
CA ALA A 27 10.38 -5.02 -26.77
C ALA A 27 9.62 -4.77 -25.46
N THR A 28 8.38 -5.25 -25.35
CA THR A 28 7.57 -5.11 -24.13
C THR A 28 8.22 -5.80 -22.94
N MET A 29 8.71 -7.03 -23.12
CA MET A 29 9.41 -7.78 -22.06
C MET A 29 10.76 -7.16 -21.69
N ALA A 30 11.46 -6.54 -22.63
CA ALA A 30 12.68 -5.76 -22.35
C ALA A 30 12.37 -4.55 -21.45
N ILE A 31 11.27 -3.84 -21.73
CA ILE A 31 10.81 -2.72 -20.89
C ILE A 31 10.41 -3.22 -19.50
N CYS A 32 9.71 -4.36 -19.41
CA CYS A 32 9.38 -5.00 -18.14
C CYS A 32 10.64 -5.33 -17.33
N LEU A 33 11.62 -5.98 -17.95
CA LEU A 33 12.89 -6.33 -17.31
C LEU A 33 13.64 -5.09 -16.82
N LEU A 34 13.77 -4.07 -17.66
CA LEU A 34 14.41 -2.80 -17.30
C LEU A 34 13.69 -2.15 -16.11
N THR A 35 12.35 -2.15 -16.12
CA THR A 35 11.54 -1.60 -15.03
C THR A 35 11.75 -2.39 -13.73
N SER A 36 11.81 -3.73 -13.79
CA SER A 36 12.14 -4.56 -12.62
C SER A 36 13.51 -4.21 -12.05
N VAL A 37 14.53 -4.03 -12.91
CA VAL A 37 15.89 -3.66 -12.49
C VAL A 37 15.90 -2.29 -11.82
N VAL A 38 15.23 -1.29 -12.41
CA VAL A 38 15.13 0.06 -11.84
C VAL A 38 14.45 0.02 -10.46
N ILE A 39 13.35 -0.73 -10.32
CA ILE A 39 12.66 -0.89 -9.04
C ILE A 39 13.59 -1.58 -8.03
N GLY A 40 14.29 -2.64 -8.43
CA GLY A 40 15.24 -3.38 -7.58
C GLY A 40 16.37 -2.49 -7.06
N VAL A 41 17.05 -1.75 -7.95
CA VAL A 41 18.14 -0.83 -7.59
C VAL A 41 17.63 0.27 -6.66
N TYR A 42 16.47 0.85 -6.95
CA TYR A 42 15.85 1.84 -6.07
C TYR A 42 15.57 1.26 -4.68
N CYS A 43 14.98 0.06 -4.60
CA CYS A 43 14.66 -0.59 -3.33
C CYS A 43 15.91 -0.87 -2.51
N VAL A 44 16.98 -1.38 -3.11
CA VAL A 44 18.27 -1.60 -2.42
C VAL A 44 18.82 -0.28 -1.89
N ARG A 45 18.88 0.76 -2.74
CA ARG A 45 19.34 2.09 -2.31
C ARG A 45 18.48 2.66 -1.18
N ALA A 46 17.16 2.52 -1.27
CA ALA A 46 16.23 3.02 -0.26
C ALA A 46 16.34 2.22 1.05
N MET A 47 16.56 0.91 1.01
CA MET A 47 16.83 0.09 2.20
C MET A 47 18.11 0.52 2.91
N LEU A 48 19.16 0.87 2.18
CA LEU A 48 20.43 1.35 2.75
C LEU A 48 20.30 2.75 3.37
N ALA A 49 19.41 3.60 2.83
CA ALA A 49 19.29 4.99 3.27
C ALA A 49 18.15 5.26 4.28
N SER A 50 17.11 4.41 4.32
CA SER A 50 15.85 4.71 5.00
C SER A 50 15.64 3.88 6.26
N LYS A 51 14.91 4.46 7.22
CA LYS A 51 14.38 3.74 8.39
C LYS A 51 13.23 2.77 8.04
N ALA A 52 12.68 2.86 6.83
CA ALA A 52 11.57 2.04 6.36
C ALA A 52 12.03 0.78 5.58
N VAL A 53 13.06 0.10 6.07
CA VAL A 53 13.70 -1.07 5.42
C VAL A 53 12.67 -2.13 5.02
N TRP A 54 11.73 -2.44 5.91
CA TRP A 54 10.72 -3.48 5.70
C TRP A 54 9.79 -3.21 4.52
N TYR A 55 9.41 -1.96 4.28
CA TYR A 55 8.52 -1.64 3.16
C TYR A 55 9.24 -1.80 1.82
N HIS A 56 10.47 -1.31 1.72
CA HIS A 56 11.29 -1.46 0.52
C HIS A 56 11.68 -2.92 0.25
N ALA A 57 11.95 -3.70 1.31
CA ALA A 57 12.13 -5.15 1.21
C ALA A 57 10.88 -5.84 0.65
N GLY A 58 9.69 -5.44 1.12
CA GLY A 58 8.42 -5.96 0.59
C GLY A 58 8.22 -5.65 -0.90
N ILE A 59 8.60 -4.46 -1.37
CA ILE A 59 8.55 -4.11 -2.80
C ILE A 59 9.54 -4.95 -3.61
N ALA A 60 10.77 -5.11 -3.12
CA ALA A 60 11.76 -5.98 -3.76
C ALA A 60 11.25 -7.43 -3.86
N LEU A 61 10.65 -7.95 -2.79
CA LEU A 61 10.03 -9.28 -2.79
C LEU A 61 8.86 -9.39 -3.77
N THR A 62 8.07 -8.33 -3.92
CA THR A 62 6.93 -8.28 -4.87
C THR A 62 7.38 -8.30 -6.33
N THR A 63 8.52 -7.67 -6.62
CA THR A 63 9.08 -7.58 -7.98
C THR A 63 9.92 -8.79 -8.38
N LEU A 64 10.42 -9.56 -7.40
CA LEU A 64 11.28 -10.71 -7.66
C LEU A 64 10.64 -11.79 -8.57
N PRO A 65 9.38 -12.24 -8.36
CA PRO A 65 8.76 -13.21 -9.26
C PRO A 65 8.67 -12.71 -10.70
N LEU A 66 8.31 -11.43 -10.89
CA LEU A 66 8.24 -10.82 -12.22
C LEU A 66 9.61 -10.74 -12.89
N PHE A 67 10.64 -10.36 -12.12
CA PHE A 67 12.01 -10.32 -12.62
C PHE A 67 12.49 -11.70 -13.09
N ILE A 68 12.27 -12.73 -12.27
CA ILE A 68 12.63 -14.12 -12.61
C ILE A 68 11.89 -14.56 -13.88
N ASN A 69 10.60 -14.27 -14.00
CA ASN A 69 9.82 -14.55 -15.19
C ASN A 69 10.36 -13.83 -16.44
N ASN A 70 10.75 -12.56 -16.32
CA ASN A 70 11.32 -11.79 -17.43
C ASN A 70 12.68 -12.36 -17.88
N VAL A 71 13.53 -12.77 -16.93
CA VAL A 71 14.82 -13.41 -17.25
C VAL A 71 14.61 -14.77 -17.93
N ALA A 72 13.66 -15.57 -17.42
CA ALA A 72 13.31 -16.86 -18.01
C ALA A 72 12.79 -16.70 -19.45
N TYR A 73 11.99 -15.68 -19.74
CA TYR A 73 11.55 -15.37 -21.11
C TYR A 73 12.74 -15.18 -22.07
N PHE A 74 13.73 -14.37 -21.69
CA PHE A 74 14.91 -14.18 -22.55
C PHE A 74 15.74 -15.45 -22.67
N ALA A 75 15.83 -16.28 -21.62
CA ALA A 75 16.51 -17.58 -21.70
C ALA A 75 15.84 -18.54 -22.71
N VAL A 76 14.51 -18.48 -22.85
CA VAL A 76 13.76 -19.21 -23.89
C VAL A 76 14.12 -18.70 -25.29
N ILE A 77 14.16 -17.38 -25.50
CA ILE A 77 14.55 -16.78 -26.79
C ILE A 77 15.97 -17.18 -27.21
N PHE A 78 16.90 -17.28 -26.26
CA PHE A 78 18.27 -17.73 -26.54
C PHE A 78 18.39 -19.25 -26.79
N GLY A 79 17.26 -19.97 -26.86
CA GLY A 79 17.20 -21.34 -27.39
C GLY A 79 17.55 -22.42 -26.37
N THR A 80 17.35 -22.17 -25.07
CA THR A 80 17.54 -23.21 -24.05
C THR A 80 16.24 -24.02 -23.87
N PRO A 81 16.18 -25.31 -24.27
CA PRO A 81 14.93 -26.08 -24.24
C PRO A 81 14.40 -26.32 -22.81
N LEU A 82 15.30 -26.48 -21.83
CA LEU A 82 14.92 -26.57 -20.41
C LEU A 82 14.22 -25.29 -19.91
N ALA A 83 14.54 -24.13 -20.49
CA ALA A 83 13.95 -22.86 -20.04
C ALA A 83 12.48 -22.72 -20.43
N MET A 84 12.00 -23.48 -21.43
CA MET A 84 10.63 -23.37 -21.94
C MET A 84 9.60 -23.85 -20.92
N ASN A 85 9.73 -25.10 -20.47
CA ASN A 85 8.85 -25.67 -19.45
C ASN A 85 8.94 -24.90 -18.12
N VAL A 86 10.14 -24.45 -17.75
CA VAL A 86 10.33 -23.60 -16.56
C VAL A 86 9.61 -22.26 -16.72
N TYR A 87 9.70 -21.66 -17.90
CA TYR A 87 9.05 -20.38 -18.19
C TYR A 87 7.52 -20.49 -18.13
N GLU A 88 6.93 -21.54 -18.67
CA GLU A 88 5.48 -21.78 -18.57
C GLU A 88 5.00 -21.91 -17.11
N VAL A 89 5.76 -22.63 -16.27
CA VAL A 89 5.47 -22.71 -14.83
C VAL A 89 5.58 -21.33 -14.18
N LEU A 90 6.62 -20.56 -14.51
CA LEU A 90 6.83 -19.22 -13.99
C LEU A 90 5.74 -18.24 -14.43
N GLN A 91 5.22 -18.36 -15.65
CA GLN A 91 4.11 -17.52 -16.12
C GLN A 91 2.84 -17.72 -15.29
N VAL A 92 2.59 -18.92 -14.78
CA VAL A 92 1.42 -19.20 -13.92
C VAL A 92 1.68 -18.76 -12.49
N VAL A 93 2.88 -19.04 -11.95
CA VAL A 93 3.21 -18.79 -10.54
C VAL A 93 3.46 -17.31 -10.25
N SER A 94 4.09 -16.58 -11.18
CA SER A 94 4.52 -15.20 -10.94
C SER A 94 3.36 -14.22 -10.69
N PRO A 95 2.28 -14.20 -11.50
CA PRO A 95 1.12 -13.35 -11.22
C PRO A 95 0.47 -13.64 -9.87
N VAL A 96 0.38 -14.91 -9.48
CA VAL A 96 -0.20 -15.33 -8.18
C VAL A 96 0.62 -14.76 -7.03
N MET A 97 1.93 -15.03 -7.03
CA MET A 97 2.86 -14.51 -6.02
C MET A 97 2.82 -12.98 -5.94
N THR A 98 2.96 -12.31 -7.08
CA THR A 98 2.98 -10.85 -7.15
C THR A 98 1.67 -10.25 -6.68
N SER A 99 0.51 -10.79 -7.06
CA SER A 99 -0.80 -10.27 -6.64
C SER A 99 -0.99 -10.31 -5.12
N VAL A 100 -0.55 -11.39 -4.47
CA VAL A 100 -0.61 -11.53 -3.02
C VAL A 100 0.34 -10.53 -2.35
N PHE A 101 1.58 -10.42 -2.83
CA PHE A 101 2.52 -9.47 -2.26
C PHE A 101 2.10 -8.01 -2.44
N VAL A 102 1.54 -7.65 -3.61
CA VAL A 102 0.93 -6.34 -3.84
C VAL A 102 -0.17 -6.07 -2.82
N PHE A 103 -1.07 -7.02 -2.60
CA PHE A 103 -2.15 -6.83 -1.64
C PHE A 103 -1.64 -6.71 -0.19
N CYS A 104 -0.63 -7.49 0.19
CA CYS A 104 0.07 -7.34 1.48
C CYS A 104 0.73 -5.95 1.63
N LEU A 105 1.36 -5.44 0.58
CA LEU A 105 1.90 -4.07 0.58
C LEU A 105 0.78 -3.04 0.76
N THR A 106 -0.38 -3.23 0.17
CA THR A 106 -1.54 -2.35 0.37
C THR A 106 -2.03 -2.36 1.81
N LEU A 107 -2.04 -3.50 2.49
CA LEU A 107 -2.34 -3.58 3.92
C LEU A 107 -1.33 -2.79 4.77
N GLU A 108 -0.02 -2.91 4.49
CA GLU A 108 1.01 -2.12 5.17
C GLU A 108 0.90 -0.62 4.87
N ARG A 109 0.52 -0.25 3.64
CA ARG A 109 0.20 1.16 3.31
C ARG A 109 -0.98 1.67 4.13
N PHE A 110 -2.02 0.87 4.27
CA PHE A 110 -3.21 1.24 5.01
C PHE A 110 -2.94 1.39 6.52
N LYS A 111 -2.05 0.56 7.08
CA LYS A 111 -1.60 0.63 8.48
C LYS A 111 -1.10 2.01 8.88
N VAL A 112 -0.42 2.73 7.99
CA VAL A 112 0.08 4.10 8.26
C VAL A 112 -1.06 5.08 8.59
N PHE A 113 -2.21 4.94 7.93
CA PHE A 113 -3.41 5.73 8.21
C PHE A 113 -4.08 5.31 9.53
N SER A 114 -4.07 4.01 9.84
CA SER A 114 -4.58 3.50 11.12
C SER A 114 -3.78 4.03 12.31
N VAL A 115 -2.45 3.95 12.26
CA VAL A 115 -1.54 4.48 13.31
C VAL A 115 -1.74 5.98 13.50
N SER A 116 -2.14 6.70 12.45
CA SER A 116 -2.45 8.13 12.49
C SER A 116 -3.85 8.44 13.04
N GLY A 117 -4.58 7.44 13.53
CA GLY A 117 -5.93 7.54 14.10
C GLY A 117 -7.05 7.81 13.08
N LEU A 118 -6.75 7.75 11.77
CA LEU A 118 -7.70 8.03 10.69
C LEU A 118 -8.58 6.80 10.37
N ALA A 119 -8.09 5.60 10.65
CA ALA A 119 -8.78 4.34 10.42
C ALA A 119 -8.82 3.50 11.71
N ARG A 120 -9.56 3.95 12.73
CA ARG A 120 -9.63 3.30 14.06
C ARG A 120 -10.09 1.84 14.03
N TRP A 121 -10.87 1.46 13.01
CA TRP A 121 -11.36 0.08 12.84
C TRP A 121 -10.25 -0.88 12.41
N PHE A 122 -9.17 -0.39 11.79
CA PHE A 122 -8.07 -1.22 11.29
C PHE A 122 -7.03 -1.47 12.36
N THR A 123 -7.38 -2.32 13.32
CA THR A 123 -6.50 -2.69 14.43
C THR A 123 -5.38 -3.65 13.97
N PRO A 124 -4.28 -3.78 14.73
CA PRO A 124 -3.23 -4.77 14.42
C PRO A 124 -3.78 -6.20 14.28
N ARG A 125 -4.81 -6.55 15.06
CA ARG A 125 -5.48 -7.86 14.97
C ARG A 125 -6.16 -8.08 13.61
N VAL A 126 -6.84 -7.05 13.09
CA VAL A 126 -7.46 -7.11 11.76
C VAL A 126 -6.40 -7.24 10.69
N GLN A 127 -5.32 -6.46 10.79
CA GLN A 127 -4.19 -6.54 9.86
C GLN A 127 -3.59 -7.95 9.84
N THR A 128 -3.24 -8.52 11.00
CA THR A 128 -2.65 -9.86 11.09
C THR A 128 -3.59 -10.92 10.50
N ARG A 129 -4.90 -10.82 10.73
CA ARG A 129 -5.88 -11.76 10.14
C ARG A 129 -5.94 -11.65 8.61
N MET A 130 -5.91 -10.43 8.06
CA MET A 130 -5.90 -10.23 6.61
C MET A 130 -4.59 -10.73 5.97
N VAL A 131 -3.44 -10.50 6.60
CA VAL A 131 -2.15 -11.03 6.14
C VAL A 131 -2.10 -12.55 6.24
N ALA A 132 -2.62 -13.13 7.33
CA ALA A 132 -2.71 -14.59 7.48
C ALA A 132 -3.62 -15.20 6.39
N PHE A 133 -4.80 -14.62 6.16
CA PHE A 133 -5.71 -15.08 5.11
C PHE A 133 -5.07 -15.06 3.72
N THR A 134 -4.41 -13.96 3.37
CA THR A 134 -3.76 -13.79 2.05
C THR A 134 -2.54 -14.69 1.87
N THR A 135 -1.76 -14.88 2.93
CA THR A 135 -0.66 -15.84 2.94
C THR A 135 -1.18 -17.28 2.81
N THR A 136 -2.26 -17.66 3.50
CA THR A 136 -2.90 -18.97 3.33
C THR A 136 -3.42 -19.15 1.91
N LEU A 137 -4.05 -18.12 1.34
CA LEU A 137 -4.51 -18.13 -0.06
C LEU A 137 -3.36 -18.39 -1.03
N LEU A 138 -2.19 -17.78 -0.78
CA LEU A 138 -0.98 -18.03 -1.57
C LEU A 138 -0.52 -19.48 -1.46
N PHE A 139 -0.34 -19.99 -0.24
CA PHE A 139 0.16 -21.36 -0.04
C PHE A 139 -0.79 -22.39 -0.63
N VAL A 140 -2.10 -22.25 -0.41
CA VAL A 140 -3.10 -23.15 -0.99
C VAL A 140 -3.12 -23.04 -2.51
N GLY A 141 -3.08 -21.81 -3.07
CA GLY A 141 -3.04 -21.58 -4.50
C GLY A 141 -1.82 -22.22 -5.17
N LEU A 142 -0.63 -22.00 -4.61
CA LEU A 142 0.61 -22.60 -5.10
C LEU A 142 0.63 -24.12 -4.94
N ALA A 143 0.12 -24.66 -3.83
CA ALA A 143 0.04 -26.10 -3.62
C ALA A 143 -0.89 -26.76 -4.66
N LEU A 144 -2.04 -26.15 -4.97
CA LEU A 144 -2.96 -26.66 -5.99
C LEU A 144 -2.37 -26.55 -7.40
N ILE A 145 -1.65 -25.46 -7.70
CA ILE A 145 -0.92 -25.30 -8.96
C ILE A 145 0.17 -26.38 -9.06
N ALA A 146 1.00 -26.54 -8.04
CA ALA A 146 2.06 -27.55 -8.00
C ALA A 146 1.49 -28.97 -8.14
N TRP A 147 0.39 -29.28 -7.43
CA TRP A 147 -0.32 -30.54 -7.54
C TRP A 147 -0.77 -30.82 -8.98
N SER A 148 -1.25 -29.80 -9.70
CA SER A 148 -1.65 -29.95 -11.10
C SER A 148 -0.50 -30.25 -12.08
N TYR A 149 0.75 -30.07 -11.64
CA TYR A 149 1.95 -30.44 -12.39
C TYR A 149 2.46 -31.85 -12.01
N MET A 150 2.11 -32.37 -10.83
CA MET A 150 2.45 -33.73 -10.42
C MET A 150 1.76 -34.75 -11.35
N GLY A 151 2.53 -35.40 -12.21
CA GLY A 151 2.03 -36.39 -13.19
C GLY A 151 1.99 -35.90 -14.64
N THR A 152 2.24 -34.61 -14.91
CA THR A 152 2.34 -34.06 -16.28
C THR A 152 3.74 -33.53 -16.62
N LEU A 153 4.63 -33.43 -15.64
CA LEU A 153 6.01 -32.97 -15.84
C LEU A 153 6.90 -34.08 -16.44
N THR A 154 6.76 -34.34 -17.73
CA THR A 154 7.89 -34.82 -18.53
C THR A 154 8.62 -33.57 -19.04
N MET A 155 9.87 -33.35 -18.61
CA MET A 155 10.66 -32.16 -18.98
C MET A 155 10.95 -32.05 -20.49
N THR A 156 10.54 -33.04 -21.27
CA THR A 156 10.76 -33.19 -22.70
C THR A 156 9.54 -32.85 -23.55
N ASP A 157 8.34 -32.86 -22.98
CA ASP A 157 7.09 -32.62 -23.72
C ASP A 157 6.50 -31.26 -23.36
N PRO A 158 5.73 -30.63 -24.28
CA PRO A 158 5.04 -29.38 -24.00
C PRO A 158 4.02 -29.59 -22.88
N ILE A 159 3.96 -28.65 -21.94
CA ILE A 159 3.04 -28.77 -20.82
C ILE A 159 1.61 -28.46 -21.32
N PRO A 160 0.64 -29.38 -21.17
CA PRO A 160 -0.72 -29.12 -21.61
C PRO A 160 -1.33 -27.96 -20.83
N THR A 161 -1.96 -27.04 -21.56
CA THR A 161 -2.74 -25.94 -20.97
C THR A 161 -3.91 -26.53 -20.19
N SER A 162 -3.92 -26.32 -18.87
CA SER A 162 -4.97 -26.82 -17.99
C SER A 162 -5.92 -25.70 -17.56
N ILE A 163 -7.20 -25.84 -17.89
CA ILE A 163 -8.28 -24.94 -17.44
C ILE A 163 -8.28 -24.79 -15.92
N PHE A 164 -7.91 -25.84 -15.19
CA PHE A 164 -7.83 -25.83 -13.74
C PHE A 164 -6.78 -24.83 -13.22
N ARG A 165 -5.57 -24.80 -13.83
CA ARG A 165 -4.50 -23.85 -13.46
C ARG A 165 -4.93 -22.41 -13.69
N GLN A 166 -5.53 -22.15 -14.83
CA GLN A 166 -6.05 -20.82 -15.17
C GLN A 166 -7.13 -20.38 -14.18
N ARG A 167 -8.05 -21.26 -13.80
CA ARG A 167 -9.09 -20.96 -12.80
C ARG A 167 -8.52 -20.63 -11.43
N ILE A 168 -7.52 -21.40 -10.94
CA ILE A 168 -6.87 -21.12 -9.66
C ILE A 168 -6.15 -19.76 -9.72
N MET A 169 -5.38 -19.53 -10.78
CA MET A 169 -4.67 -18.28 -10.99
C MET A 169 -5.65 -17.09 -10.97
N THR A 170 -6.71 -17.15 -11.79
CA THR A 170 -7.75 -16.11 -11.85
C THR A 170 -8.45 -15.93 -10.50
N PHE A 171 -8.70 -17.00 -9.76
CA PHE A 171 -9.33 -16.92 -8.44
C PHE A 171 -8.44 -16.20 -7.42
N VAL A 172 -7.16 -16.57 -7.31
CA VAL A 172 -6.22 -15.94 -6.36
C VAL A 172 -5.97 -14.49 -6.75
N VAL A 173 -5.60 -14.23 -8.02
CA VAL A 173 -5.34 -12.88 -8.53
C VAL A 173 -6.59 -12.01 -8.40
N GLY A 174 -7.77 -12.54 -8.75
CA GLY A 174 -9.04 -11.82 -8.64
C GLY A 174 -9.40 -11.45 -7.20
N THR A 175 -9.25 -12.40 -6.26
CA THR A 175 -9.51 -12.15 -4.84
C THR A 175 -8.57 -11.07 -4.28
N CYS A 176 -7.27 -11.15 -4.58
CA CYS A 176 -6.29 -10.14 -4.18
C CYS A 176 -6.57 -8.77 -4.81
N SER A 177 -6.94 -8.73 -6.10
CA SER A 177 -7.24 -7.49 -6.82
C SER A 177 -8.50 -6.80 -6.30
N ILE A 178 -9.55 -7.56 -5.98
CA ILE A 178 -10.77 -7.01 -5.36
C ILE A 178 -10.46 -6.46 -3.97
N GLY A 179 -9.67 -7.19 -3.17
CA GLY A 179 -9.21 -6.72 -1.87
C GLY A 179 -8.41 -5.42 -1.98
N ASP A 180 -7.46 -5.37 -2.91
CA ASP A 180 -6.62 -4.21 -3.18
C ASP A 180 -7.44 -2.99 -3.60
N LEU A 181 -8.42 -3.20 -4.49
CA LEU A 181 -9.38 -2.19 -4.93
C LEU A 181 -10.20 -1.65 -3.76
N ALA A 182 -10.75 -2.52 -2.92
CA ALA A 182 -11.55 -2.12 -1.78
C ALA A 182 -10.74 -1.24 -0.81
N ILE A 183 -9.50 -1.62 -0.49
CA ILE A 183 -8.64 -0.83 0.40
C ILE A 183 -8.22 0.48 -0.26
N THR A 184 -7.90 0.47 -1.55
CA THR A 184 -7.54 1.68 -2.31
C THR A 184 -8.68 2.69 -2.32
N VAL A 185 -9.92 2.26 -2.51
CA VAL A 185 -11.12 3.12 -2.42
C VAL A 185 -11.28 3.70 -1.01
N ILE A 186 -11.02 2.91 0.04
CA ILE A 186 -11.06 3.41 1.42
C ILE A 186 -9.97 4.47 1.64
N ILE A 187 -8.74 4.22 1.21
CA ILE A 187 -7.62 5.17 1.29
C ILE A 187 -8.01 6.46 0.57
N PHE A 188 -8.55 6.36 -0.65
CA PHE A 188 -8.99 7.50 -1.44
C PHE A 188 -10.03 8.34 -0.69
N ARG A 189 -11.06 7.70 -0.11
CA ARG A 189 -12.06 8.39 0.71
C ARG A 189 -11.44 9.06 1.94
N LEU A 190 -10.46 8.44 2.60
CA LEU A 190 -9.75 9.05 3.71
C LEU A 190 -8.96 10.28 3.27
N VAL A 191 -8.24 10.20 2.14
CA VAL A 191 -7.48 11.34 1.58
C VAL A 191 -8.41 12.48 1.18
N LEU A 192 -9.58 12.19 0.60
CA LEU A 192 -10.58 13.21 0.30
C LEU A 192 -11.14 13.89 1.57
N ARG A 193 -11.37 13.13 2.64
CA ARG A 193 -11.77 13.71 3.94
C ARG A 193 -10.69 14.62 4.52
N ILE A 194 -9.42 14.23 4.41
CA ILE A 194 -8.30 15.10 4.81
C ILE A 194 -8.30 16.37 3.94
N ARG A 195 -8.48 16.22 2.63
CA ARG A 195 -8.52 17.34 1.68
C ARG A 195 -9.65 18.31 2.03
N SER A 196 -10.87 17.84 2.30
CA SER A 196 -11.99 18.73 2.65
C SER A 196 -11.73 19.45 3.97
N GLN A 197 -11.10 18.79 4.94
CA GLN A 197 -10.66 19.41 6.18
C GLN A 197 -9.56 20.44 5.97
N VAL A 198 -8.72 20.33 4.91
CA VAL A 198 -7.60 21.22 4.64
C VAL A 198 -7.97 22.41 3.74
N LEU A 199 -8.78 22.17 2.70
CA LEU A 199 -9.04 23.15 1.64
C LEU A 199 -10.30 23.99 1.83
N VAL A 200 -11.29 23.53 2.59
CA VAL A 200 -12.48 24.35 2.83
C VAL A 200 -12.09 25.45 3.82
N PRO A 201 -12.06 26.73 3.41
CA PRO A 201 -11.92 27.83 4.36
C PRO A 201 -13.10 27.68 5.32
N SER A 202 -12.83 27.65 6.62
CA SER A 202 -13.90 27.89 7.57
C SER A 202 -14.36 29.32 7.28
N ASN A 203 -15.42 29.47 6.49
CA ASN A 203 -16.31 30.63 6.56
C ASN A 203 -17.09 30.59 7.88
N ASP A 204 -16.42 30.20 8.97
CA ASP A 204 -16.77 30.60 10.32
C ASP A 204 -16.46 32.11 10.36
N HIS A 205 -17.27 32.85 9.61
CA HIS A 205 -17.68 34.19 9.94
C HIS A 205 -17.81 34.21 11.45
N TYR A 206 -17.04 35.09 12.07
CA TYR A 206 -17.43 35.79 13.29
C TYR A 206 -18.97 35.87 13.34
N MET A 207 -19.61 34.92 14.01
CA MET A 207 -20.83 35.24 14.73
C MET A 207 -20.30 36.06 15.90
N PRO A 208 -20.45 37.40 15.90
CA PRO A 208 -20.14 38.16 17.09
C PRO A 208 -20.91 37.53 18.24
N PRO A 209 -20.36 37.56 19.47
CA PRO A 209 -21.07 37.06 20.63
C PRO A 209 -22.33 37.91 20.79
N SER A 210 -23.46 37.43 20.28
CA SER A 210 -24.77 37.98 20.57
C SER A 210 -24.96 37.81 22.07
N GLY A 211 -24.74 38.91 22.80
CA GLY A 211 -24.88 38.98 24.25
C GLY A 211 -26.25 38.46 24.65
N ARG A 212 -26.26 37.25 25.22
CA ARG A 212 -27.45 36.67 25.84
C ARG A 212 -27.52 37.16 27.29
N ASN A 213 -27.77 38.46 27.43
CA ASN A 213 -28.27 39.02 28.67
C ASN A 213 -29.79 38.84 28.69
N SER A 214 -30.27 37.78 29.34
CA SER A 214 -31.64 37.75 29.85
C SER A 214 -31.71 36.76 31.00
N LEU A 215 -31.58 37.31 32.21
CA LEU A 215 -31.99 36.69 33.46
C LEU A 215 -33.47 36.34 33.39
N THR A 216 -33.83 35.14 33.86
CA THR A 216 -35.12 34.90 34.50
C THR A 216 -34.96 33.84 35.59
N PRO A 217 -35.44 34.07 36.83
CA PRO A 217 -35.29 33.16 37.95
C PRO A 217 -36.42 32.14 38.07
N LEU A 218 -36.14 31.02 38.74
CA LEU A 218 -37.11 30.01 39.22
C LEU A 218 -38.10 30.56 40.26
N PRO A 219 -39.24 29.87 40.44
CA PRO A 219 -39.49 29.27 41.77
C PRO A 219 -40.04 27.81 41.74
N PRO A 220 -40.17 27.15 42.92
CA PRO A 220 -40.11 25.70 43.11
C PRO A 220 -41.43 25.06 43.60
N THR A 221 -41.59 23.73 43.44
CA THR A 221 -42.45 22.79 44.24
C THR A 221 -42.52 21.46 43.50
N ALA A 222 -42.72 20.26 44.05
CA ALA A 222 -42.44 19.61 45.33
C ALA A 222 -42.80 18.12 45.14
N ALA A 223 -42.15 17.25 45.91
CA ALA A 223 -42.63 15.95 46.43
C ALA A 223 -42.99 14.78 45.48
N SER A 224 -42.23 13.68 45.62
CA SER A 224 -42.71 12.31 45.96
C SER A 224 -41.65 11.27 45.54
N LYS A 225 -40.79 10.72 46.42
CA LYS A 225 -40.98 9.66 47.44
C LYS A 225 -40.91 8.22 46.87
N ALA A 226 -39.82 7.50 47.19
CA ALA A 226 -39.70 6.06 47.52
C ALA A 226 -38.19 5.66 47.45
N GLU A 227 -37.47 5.55 48.58
CA GLU A 227 -37.23 4.32 49.38
C GLU A 227 -36.52 3.18 48.61
N LEU A 228 -35.23 2.93 48.90
CA LEU A 228 -34.66 1.93 49.84
C LEU A 228 -34.21 0.68 49.02
N VAL A 229 -32.98 0.15 49.05
CA VAL A 229 -32.27 -0.51 50.16
C VAL A 229 -30.78 -0.67 49.78
N ALA A 230 -29.95 -0.66 50.83
CA ALA A 230 -28.50 -0.76 50.87
C ALA A 230 -27.89 -2.11 50.43
N ALA A 231 -26.63 -2.06 50.01
CA ALA A 231 -25.59 -3.00 50.48
C ALA A 231 -24.19 -2.40 50.28
N SER A 232 -23.51 -2.21 51.40
CA SER A 232 -22.14 -1.71 51.57
C SER A 232 -21.09 -2.80 51.28
N VAL A 233 -20.06 -2.47 50.49
CA VAL A 233 -18.78 -3.19 50.46
C VAL A 233 -17.65 -2.15 50.37
N PRO A 234 -16.69 -2.10 51.32
CA PRO A 234 -15.47 -1.34 51.16
C PRO A 234 -14.40 -2.22 50.51
N SER A 235 -13.96 -1.88 49.29
CA SER A 235 -12.69 -2.39 48.76
C SER A 235 -11.82 -1.23 48.30
N SER A 236 -10.86 -0.93 49.17
CA SER A 236 -9.68 -0.12 48.93
C SER A 236 -8.90 -0.67 47.74
N THR A 237 -8.97 0.01 46.59
CA THR A 237 -8.12 -0.26 45.42
C THR A 237 -7.43 1.05 45.02
N PRO A 238 -6.12 1.03 44.70
CA PRO A 238 -5.30 2.24 44.62
C PRO A 238 -5.71 3.09 43.42
N SER A 239 -5.84 4.40 43.66
CA SER A 239 -5.99 5.41 42.63
C SER A 239 -4.76 5.44 41.71
N LEU A 240 -4.85 4.71 40.61
CA LEU A 240 -4.00 4.93 39.44
C LEU A 240 -4.12 6.40 39.03
N PRO A 241 -3.02 7.14 38.84
CA PRO A 241 -3.10 8.51 38.36
C PRO A 241 -3.83 8.50 37.03
N ALA A 242 -4.97 9.19 37.01
CA ALA A 242 -5.72 9.47 35.80
C ALA A 242 -4.75 10.05 34.78
N ARG A 243 -4.33 9.20 33.84
CA ARG A 243 -3.65 9.61 32.62
C ARG A 243 -4.67 10.46 31.89
N GLN A 244 -4.70 11.76 32.21
CA GLN A 244 -5.37 12.79 31.46
C GLN A 244 -4.70 12.79 30.08
N ALA A 245 -5.14 11.85 29.25
CA ALA A 245 -4.92 11.89 27.82
C ALA A 245 -5.64 13.14 27.38
N MET A 246 -4.88 14.24 27.32
CA MET A 246 -5.28 15.51 26.76
C MET A 246 -5.80 15.19 25.36
N THR A 247 -7.11 15.00 25.24
CA THR A 247 -7.85 14.83 24.00
C THR A 247 -7.83 16.21 23.32
N ARG A 248 -6.64 16.62 22.87
CA ARG A 248 -6.47 17.81 22.03
C ARG A 248 -7.46 17.67 20.90
N SER A 249 -8.36 18.64 20.78
CA SER A 249 -9.47 18.53 19.86
C SER A 249 -8.90 18.42 18.42
N PRO A 250 -9.42 17.51 17.59
CA PRO A 250 -8.95 17.31 16.22
C PRO A 250 -9.05 18.58 15.35
N LEU A 251 -9.76 19.61 15.83
CA LEU A 251 -9.98 20.90 15.18
C LEU A 251 -8.75 21.83 15.21
N THR A 252 -7.85 21.68 16.19
CA THR A 252 -6.64 22.54 16.24
C THR A 252 -5.55 22.07 15.29
N THR A 253 -5.40 20.76 15.10
CA THR A 253 -4.44 20.17 14.15
C THR A 253 -4.82 20.43 12.70
N SER A 254 -6.12 20.47 12.39
CA SER A 254 -6.59 20.73 11.02
C SER A 254 -6.26 22.14 10.55
N ARG A 255 -6.41 23.16 11.41
CA ARG A 255 -6.07 24.56 11.09
C ARG A 255 -4.59 24.77 10.74
N ALA A 256 -3.68 24.15 11.50
CA ALA A 256 -2.23 24.24 11.22
C ALA A 256 -1.84 23.59 9.88
N LEU A 257 -2.52 22.50 9.49
CA LEU A 257 -2.32 21.86 8.19
C LEU A 257 -2.88 22.69 7.02
N ARG A 258 -3.94 23.49 7.22
CA ARG A 258 -4.50 24.38 6.18
C ARG A 258 -3.50 25.40 5.67
N ALA A 259 -2.75 26.00 6.59
CA ALA A 259 -1.84 27.09 6.30
C ALA A 259 -0.54 26.63 5.60
N ASN A 260 -0.29 25.32 5.49
CA ASN A 260 0.96 24.81 4.94
C ASN A 260 0.81 24.46 3.43
N PRO A 261 1.38 25.25 2.49
CA PRO A 261 1.27 24.98 1.06
C PRO A 261 1.91 23.65 0.66
N ARG A 262 2.92 23.17 1.40
CA ARG A 262 3.54 21.86 1.17
C ARG A 262 2.55 20.72 1.43
N ALA A 263 1.73 20.84 2.47
CA ALA A 263 0.71 19.83 2.79
C ALA A 263 -0.32 19.71 1.65
N GLN A 264 -0.77 20.84 1.09
CA GLN A 264 -1.71 20.88 -0.02
C GLN A 264 -1.11 20.24 -1.29
N GLN A 265 0.15 20.53 -1.60
CA GLN A 265 0.85 19.95 -2.74
C GLN A 265 1.03 18.43 -2.57
N LEU A 266 1.39 17.95 -1.38
CA LEU A 266 1.50 16.52 -1.08
C LEU A 266 0.16 15.79 -1.25
N VAL A 267 -0.93 16.36 -0.72
CA VAL A 267 -2.28 15.78 -0.88
C VAL A 267 -2.68 15.71 -2.36
N ARG A 268 -2.39 16.73 -3.16
CA ARG A 268 -2.66 16.72 -4.60
C ARG A 268 -1.89 15.61 -5.32
N ARG A 269 -0.58 15.49 -5.05
CA ARG A 269 0.28 14.45 -5.63
C ARG A 269 -0.17 13.05 -5.22
N LEU A 270 -0.55 12.88 -3.95
CA LEU A 270 -1.09 11.64 -3.43
C LEU A 270 -2.39 11.25 -4.16
N LEU A 271 -3.29 12.20 -4.38
CA LEU A 271 -4.56 11.97 -5.08
C LEU A 271 -4.33 11.56 -6.54
N VAL A 272 -3.43 12.25 -7.25
CA VAL A 272 -3.04 11.86 -8.62
C VAL A 272 -2.49 10.44 -8.63
N SER A 273 -1.56 10.11 -7.73
CA SER A 273 -0.99 8.76 -7.66
C SER A 273 -2.06 7.70 -7.40
N LEU A 274 -3.02 7.94 -6.49
CA LEU A 274 -4.12 7.00 -6.21
C LEU A 274 -5.03 6.79 -7.41
N VAL A 275 -5.34 7.85 -8.17
CA VAL A 275 -6.12 7.74 -9.41
C VAL A 275 -5.36 6.94 -10.46
N THR A 276 -4.07 7.20 -10.64
CA THR A 276 -3.24 6.41 -11.56
C THR A 276 -3.18 4.94 -11.15
N MET A 277 -2.99 4.64 -9.87
CA MET A 277 -3.04 3.25 -9.37
C MET A 277 -4.38 2.58 -9.64
N PHE A 278 -5.49 3.30 -9.39
CA PHE A 278 -6.83 2.80 -9.66
C PHE A 278 -7.03 2.46 -11.13
N VAL A 279 -6.62 3.36 -12.04
CA VAL A 279 -6.72 3.12 -13.48
C VAL A 279 -5.88 1.91 -13.89
N LEU A 280 -4.62 1.83 -13.46
CA LEU A 280 -3.74 0.70 -13.79
C LEU A 280 -4.29 -0.63 -13.29
N MET A 281 -4.87 -0.65 -12.09
CA MET A 281 -5.50 -1.85 -11.54
C MET A 281 -6.75 -2.26 -12.31
N VAL A 282 -7.63 -1.31 -12.67
CA VAL A 282 -8.82 -1.60 -13.49
C VAL A 282 -8.41 -2.14 -14.87
N VAL A 283 -7.42 -1.50 -15.51
CA VAL A 283 -6.86 -1.98 -16.77
C VAL A 283 -6.29 -3.39 -16.61
N GLY A 284 -5.54 -3.66 -15.54
CA GLY A 284 -5.02 -4.99 -15.25
C GLY A 284 -6.12 -6.04 -15.07
N ILE A 285 -7.16 -5.74 -14.29
CA ILE A 285 -8.32 -6.62 -14.08
C ILE A 285 -9.08 -6.88 -15.39
N LEU A 286 -9.16 -5.89 -16.28
CA LEU A 286 -9.83 -6.02 -17.57
C LEU A 286 -9.00 -6.75 -18.62
N ILE A 287 -7.67 -6.69 -18.57
CA ILE A 287 -6.82 -7.39 -19.55
C ILE A 287 -6.63 -8.85 -19.15
N PHE A 288 -6.37 -9.11 -17.86
CA PHE A 288 -5.94 -10.42 -17.38
C PHE A 288 -6.86 -11.61 -17.73
N PRO A 289 -8.20 -11.53 -17.61
CA PRO A 289 -9.08 -12.66 -17.94
C PRO A 289 -9.30 -12.84 -19.45
N PHE A 290 -9.02 -11.81 -20.26
CA PHE A 290 -9.18 -11.86 -21.72
C PHE A 290 -7.86 -12.05 -22.46
N ALA A 291 -6.74 -12.12 -21.73
CA ALA A 291 -5.43 -12.39 -22.27
C ALA A 291 -5.38 -13.81 -22.87
N THR A 292 -5.71 -13.90 -24.15
CA THR A 292 -5.69 -15.11 -24.97
C THR A 292 -4.46 -15.12 -25.87
N ILE A 293 -3.88 -13.94 -26.14
CA ILE A 293 -2.71 -13.74 -26.98
C ILE A 293 -1.50 -13.42 -26.11
N TYR A 294 -0.32 -13.92 -26.49
CA TYR A 294 0.94 -13.70 -25.78
C TYR A 294 1.26 -12.21 -25.50
N LEU A 295 0.95 -11.33 -26.46
CA LEU A 295 1.13 -9.89 -26.31
C LEU A 295 0.30 -9.30 -25.16
N GLU A 296 -0.92 -9.81 -24.95
CA GLU A 296 -1.82 -9.34 -23.88
C GLU A 296 -1.24 -9.68 -22.50
N ASN A 297 -0.61 -10.84 -22.35
CA ASN A 297 0.12 -11.21 -21.14
C ASN A 297 1.30 -10.26 -20.88
N CYS A 298 2.07 -9.90 -21.93
CA CYS A 298 3.17 -8.95 -21.81
C CYS A 298 2.68 -7.57 -21.34
N ILE A 299 1.56 -7.09 -21.89
CA ILE A 299 0.92 -5.83 -21.49
C ILE A 299 0.41 -5.90 -20.04
N ALA A 300 -0.18 -7.03 -19.64
CA ALA A 300 -0.61 -7.24 -18.26
C ALA A 300 0.59 -7.16 -17.29
N TYR A 301 1.72 -7.80 -17.62
CA TYR A 301 2.95 -7.69 -16.83
C TYR A 301 3.47 -6.26 -16.76
N LEU A 302 3.49 -5.53 -17.87
CA LEU A 302 3.90 -4.13 -17.89
C LEU A 302 3.00 -3.28 -16.98
N THR A 303 1.68 -3.50 -17.04
CA THR A 303 0.69 -2.81 -16.21
C THR A 303 0.95 -3.03 -14.72
N VAL A 304 1.30 -4.26 -14.32
CA VAL A 304 1.67 -4.58 -12.93
C VAL A 304 2.96 -3.88 -12.51
N HIS A 305 3.98 -3.82 -13.37
CA HIS A 305 5.22 -3.07 -13.08
C HIS A 305 4.95 -1.58 -12.86
N LEU A 306 4.15 -0.97 -13.75
CA LEU A 306 3.74 0.42 -13.61
C LEU A 306 2.94 0.64 -12.34
N TYR A 307 2.04 -0.28 -11.99
CA TYR A 307 1.29 -0.21 -10.73
C TYR A 307 2.22 -0.22 -9.51
N ILE A 308 3.23 -1.10 -9.48
CA ILE A 308 4.22 -1.18 -8.40
C ILE A 308 5.02 0.13 -8.31
N LEU A 309 5.46 0.67 -9.45
CA LEU A 309 6.19 1.94 -9.50
C LEU A 309 5.37 3.09 -8.90
N VAL A 310 4.09 3.21 -9.31
CA VAL A 310 3.20 4.25 -8.77
C VAL A 310 2.92 4.01 -7.28
N SER A 311 2.79 2.76 -6.84
CA SER A 311 2.67 2.39 -5.42
C SER A 311 3.86 2.89 -4.59
N MET A 312 5.08 2.76 -5.11
CA MET A 312 6.29 3.27 -4.44
C MET A 312 6.25 4.79 -4.26
N ILE A 313 5.87 5.50 -5.32
CA ILE A 313 5.73 6.97 -5.30
C ILE A 313 4.65 7.38 -4.28
N GLN A 314 3.51 6.69 -4.30
CA GLN A 314 2.38 6.92 -3.40
C GLN A 314 2.75 6.67 -1.93
N TRP A 315 3.62 5.69 -1.64
CA TRP A 315 4.15 5.47 -0.30
C TRP A 315 4.99 6.63 0.21
N VAL A 316 5.94 7.13 -0.60
CA VAL A 316 6.79 8.27 -0.22
C VAL A 316 5.93 9.47 0.18
N TYR A 317 4.94 9.82 -0.64
CA TYR A 317 4.01 10.91 -0.33
C TYR A 317 3.18 10.66 0.92
N THR A 318 2.79 9.41 1.18
CA THR A 318 2.03 9.03 2.38
C THR A 318 2.87 9.21 3.64
N VAL A 319 4.12 8.74 3.63
CA VAL A 319 5.05 8.88 4.76
C VAL A 319 5.35 10.35 5.04
N ASP A 320 5.62 11.14 4.01
CA ASP A 320 5.89 12.58 4.15
C ASP A 320 4.69 13.32 4.74
N LEU A 321 3.47 13.01 4.28
CA LEU A 321 2.25 13.60 4.81
C LEU A 321 2.05 13.27 6.31
N VAL A 322 2.32 12.03 6.72
CA VAL A 322 2.23 11.62 8.12
C VAL A 322 3.31 12.27 8.98
N ASN A 323 4.55 12.36 8.48
CA ASN A 323 5.64 13.02 9.19
C ASN A 323 5.37 14.51 9.38
N LEU A 324 4.83 15.19 8.35
CA LEU A 324 4.43 16.58 8.43
C LEU A 324 3.37 16.78 9.52
N ARG A 325 2.35 15.93 9.57
CA ARG A 325 1.31 15.97 10.61
C ARG A 325 1.86 15.73 12.02
N ARG A 326 2.82 14.83 12.18
CA ARG A 326 3.50 14.59 13.47
C ARG A 326 4.27 15.82 13.92
N SER A 327 5.05 16.44 13.04
CA SER A 327 5.81 17.66 13.35
C SER A 327 4.92 18.82 13.80
N SER A 328 3.76 19.02 13.17
CA SER A 328 2.79 20.04 13.58
C SER A 328 2.17 19.79 14.96
N THR A 329 2.17 18.54 15.44
CA THR A 329 1.61 18.19 16.76
C THR A 329 2.60 18.47 17.88
N THR A 330 3.90 18.25 17.63
CA THR A 330 4.96 18.42 18.62
C THR A 330 5.36 19.90 18.82
N GLY A 331 5.35 20.69 17.74
CA GLY A 331 5.83 22.09 17.74
C GLY A 331 5.04 23.08 18.61
N ASN A 332 3.81 22.77 19.02
CA ASN A 332 2.98 23.68 19.83
C ASN A 332 3.15 23.51 21.35
N THR A 333 4.12 22.72 21.80
CA THR A 333 4.33 22.45 23.25
C THR A 333 5.50 23.23 23.85
N SER A 334 6.36 23.82 23.02
CA SER A 334 7.25 24.90 23.43
C SER A 334 6.46 26.20 23.39
N GLY A 335 5.64 26.43 24.42
CA GLY A 335 5.14 27.77 24.68
C GLY A 335 6.33 28.74 24.79
N PRO A 336 6.16 30.03 24.45
CA PRO A 336 7.17 31.02 24.74
C PRO A 336 7.40 31.00 26.25
N SER A 337 8.50 30.38 26.65
CA SER A 337 9.15 30.69 27.90
C SER A 337 9.37 32.20 27.84
N HIS A 338 8.49 32.93 28.51
CA HIS A 338 8.71 34.31 28.90
C HIS A 338 10.02 34.30 29.70
N GLY A 339 11.12 34.48 28.98
CA GLY A 339 12.39 34.95 29.51
C GLY A 339 12.23 36.41 29.91
N ALA A 340 11.34 36.67 30.86
CA ALA A 340 11.41 37.83 31.72
C ALA A 340 12.64 37.65 32.62
N LYS A 341 13.82 38.04 32.14
CA LYS A 341 14.98 38.43 32.94
C LYS A 341 15.73 39.49 32.16
N GLN A 342 15.46 40.74 32.50
CA GLN A 342 16.30 41.55 33.40
C GLN A 342 17.36 42.31 32.60
N GLN A 343 16.90 43.43 32.06
CA GLN A 343 17.48 44.75 32.32
C GLN A 343 18.50 44.73 33.48
N HIS A 344 19.79 44.58 33.16
CA HIS A 344 20.86 45.12 33.99
C HIS A 344 21.79 45.97 33.14
N ARG A 345 21.41 47.25 33.15
CA ARG A 345 22.25 48.42 32.99
C ARG A 345 23.57 48.20 33.74
N GLY A 346 24.69 48.19 33.00
CA GLY A 346 26.04 48.12 33.52
C GLY A 346 26.95 49.00 32.67
N SER A 347 26.97 50.29 33.01
CA SER A 347 27.91 51.29 32.51
C SER A 347 29.29 51.04 33.10
N ARG A 348 30.34 51.05 32.26
CA ARG A 348 31.77 51.34 32.51
C ARG A 348 32.50 50.99 31.19
N GLY A 349 33.17 51.88 30.46
CA GLY A 349 33.88 53.09 30.86
C GLY A 349 35.26 52.71 31.41
N HIS A 350 36.26 52.57 30.53
CA HIS A 350 37.57 53.23 30.60
C HIS A 350 38.61 52.57 29.66
N SER A 351 39.33 53.47 28.96
CA SER A 351 40.71 53.39 28.42
C SER A 351 41.05 52.31 27.41
#